data_AF-A0A226M903-F1
#
_entry.id   AF-A0A226M903-F1
#
_cell.length_a   1.000
_cell.length_b   1.000
_cell.length_c   1.000
_cell.angle_alpha   90.00
_cell.angle_beta   90.00
_cell.angle_gamma   90.00
#
_symmetry.space_group_name_H-M   'P 1'
#
loop_
_entity.id
_entity.type
_entity.pdbx_description
1 polymer ?
#
loop_
_entity_poly.entity_id
_entity_poly.type
_entity_poly.pdbx_seq_one_letter_code
_entity_poly.pdbx_strand_id
1 'polypeptide(L)'
;GGTAGVLAYPVRIPGLWGLVNNAGIAIPAAPNEWLRKEDFVKVLNVNLVGLMEVTLSLLPQLKRARGRVVNVASVMGRLACFGGGYCPSKFGVEAFSDILRREMRHFGVKVSIIEPGGFRTRMTDPKAAAEELERLWAQLPAETRASYGRRYLETYVHRSVLLHRLSSPRLSLVTSRMQHALLSRSPRSRYAAGWDALLFFLPLSYCPSWLCDAIIALMLPKPDCGTPTRPAAHPRARPAAQ
;
A
#
# COMPACT_ATOMS: atom_id res chain seq x y z
N GLY A 1 -46.64 43.03 25.07
CA GLY A 1 -45.45 42.16 25.05
C GLY A 1 -45.78 40.93 24.24
N GLY A 2 -45.29 40.86 22.99
CA GLY A 2 -45.45 39.69 22.14
C GLY A 2 -44.14 38.91 22.11
N THR A 3 -44.12 37.74 22.75
CA THR A 3 -43.00 36.80 22.64
C THR A 3 -43.10 36.09 21.29
N ALA A 4 -42.24 36.48 20.35
CA ALA A 4 -42.02 35.75 19.11
C ALA A 4 -41.41 34.39 19.45
N GLY A 5 -42.23 33.33 19.38
CA GLY A 5 -41.76 31.94 19.49
C GLY A 5 -40.95 31.58 18.25
N VAL A 6 -39.64 31.44 18.41
CA VAL A 6 -38.78 30.83 17.39
C VAL A 6 -39.07 29.33 17.37
N LEU A 7 -39.95 28.90 16.46
CA LEU A 7 -40.10 27.50 16.08
C LEU A 7 -38.83 27.06 15.33
N ALA A 8 -37.82 26.62 16.08
CA ALA A 8 -36.69 25.90 15.50
C ALA A 8 -37.19 24.51 15.09
N TYR A 9 -37.59 24.36 13.82
CA TYR A 9 -37.76 23.02 13.24
C TYR A 9 -36.38 22.34 13.26
N PRO A 10 -36.21 21.21 13.96
CA PRO A 10 -34.95 20.49 13.90
C PRO A 10 -34.78 20.01 12.45
N VAL A 11 -33.90 20.66 11.69
CA VAL A 11 -33.46 20.18 10.39
C VAL A 11 -32.81 18.83 10.66
N ARG A 12 -33.54 17.76 10.35
CA ARG A 12 -33.07 16.39 10.53
C ARG A 12 -32.01 16.17 9.45
N ILE A 13 -30.75 16.46 9.77
CA ILE A 13 -29.64 16.22 8.83
C ILE A 13 -29.70 14.73 8.48
N PRO A 14 -30.00 14.37 7.23
CA PRO A 14 -30.01 12.98 6.82
C PRO A 14 -28.60 12.43 7.04
N GLY A 15 -28.49 11.27 7.69
CA GLY A 15 -27.18 10.67 7.98
C GLY A 15 -26.37 10.43 6.70
N LEU A 16 -25.06 10.25 6.84
CA LEU A 16 -24.16 10.00 5.72
C LEU A 16 -24.42 8.60 5.12
N TRP A 17 -24.91 8.55 3.89
CA TRP A 17 -25.21 7.27 3.23
C TRP A 17 -23.96 6.49 2.81
N GLY A 18 -22.91 7.17 2.36
CA GLY A 18 -21.74 6.52 1.78
C GLY A 18 -20.44 7.27 2.10
N LEU A 19 -19.40 6.52 2.44
CA LEU A 19 -18.03 7.00 2.62
C LEU A 19 -17.10 6.16 1.74
N VAL A 20 -16.24 6.82 0.96
CA VAL A 20 -15.18 6.16 0.18
C VAL A 20 -13.82 6.69 0.64
N ASN A 21 -13.06 5.86 1.34
CA ASN A 21 -11.69 6.18 1.71
C ASN A 21 -10.74 5.74 0.61
N ASN A 22 -10.40 6.68 -0.28
CA ASN A 22 -9.53 6.45 -1.44
C ASN A 22 -8.14 7.11 -1.32
N ALA A 23 -7.97 8.07 -0.42
CA ALA A 23 -6.71 8.80 -0.29
C ALA A 23 -5.54 7.84 0.02
N GLY A 24 -4.40 8.08 -0.63
CA GLY A 24 -3.18 7.34 -0.33
C GLY A 24 -1.97 7.83 -1.12
N ILE A 25 -0.79 7.46 -0.63
CA ILE A 25 0.53 7.68 -1.24
C ILE A 25 1.31 6.35 -1.27
N ALA A 26 2.18 6.18 -2.26
CA ALA A 26 3.07 5.01 -2.37
C ALA A 26 4.54 5.34 -2.11
N ILE A 27 4.92 6.62 -2.15
CA ILE A 27 6.28 7.10 -1.87
C ILE A 27 6.29 7.87 -0.54
N PRO A 28 7.38 7.82 0.24
CA PRO A 28 8.67 7.18 -0.06
C PRO A 28 8.61 5.63 -0.12
N ALA A 29 9.31 5.05 -1.09
CA ALA A 29 9.44 3.59 -1.25
C ALA A 29 10.78 3.23 -1.89
N ALA A 30 11.50 2.32 -1.25
CA ALA A 30 12.81 1.80 -1.62
C ALA A 30 13.05 0.50 -0.82
N PRO A 31 14.18 -0.22 -0.99
CA PRO A 31 14.59 -1.23 -0.02
C PRO A 31 14.53 -0.67 1.41
N ASN A 32 14.04 -1.48 2.36
CA ASN A 32 13.73 -0.97 3.71
C ASN A 32 14.95 -0.37 4.42
N GLU A 33 16.15 -0.89 4.18
CA GLU A 33 17.41 -0.38 4.74
C GLU A 33 17.72 1.06 4.27
N TRP A 34 17.16 1.50 3.13
CA TRP A 34 17.38 2.84 2.61
C TRP A 34 16.46 3.89 3.25
N LEU A 35 15.45 3.45 3.99
CA LEU A 35 14.38 4.29 4.50
C LEU A 35 14.57 4.55 5.99
N ARG A 36 14.16 5.75 6.42
CA ARG A 36 14.10 6.14 7.83
C ARG A 36 12.70 5.89 8.38
N LYS A 37 12.57 5.86 9.70
CA LYS A 37 11.28 5.71 10.39
C LYS A 37 10.23 6.69 9.85
N GLU A 38 10.62 7.93 9.59
CA GLU A 38 9.74 9.01 9.14
C GLU A 38 9.14 8.71 7.76
N ASP A 39 9.87 8.00 6.89
CA ASP A 39 9.40 7.59 5.57
C ASP A 39 8.24 6.60 5.69
N PHE A 40 8.34 5.62 6.61
CA PHE A 40 7.25 4.70 6.91
C PHE A 40 6.06 5.42 7.54
N VAL A 41 6.31 6.25 8.56
CA VAL A 41 5.28 6.97 9.29
C VAL A 41 4.49 7.90 8.37
N LYS A 42 5.14 8.57 7.41
CA LYS A 42 4.47 9.43 6.43
C LYS A 42 3.42 8.66 5.63
N VAL A 43 3.78 7.48 5.09
CA VAL A 43 2.85 6.65 4.31
C VAL A 43 1.74 6.06 5.19
N LEU A 44 2.09 5.59 6.39
CA LEU A 44 1.12 5.06 7.36
C LEU A 44 0.11 6.12 7.80
N ASN A 45 0.56 7.35 8.07
CA ASN A 45 -0.30 8.44 8.50
C ASN A 45 -1.37 8.78 7.46
N VAL A 46 -1.00 8.81 6.18
CA VAL A 46 -1.97 9.10 5.11
C VAL A 46 -2.87 7.90 4.84
N ASN A 47 -2.27 6.73 4.61
CA ASN A 47 -2.99 5.58 4.06
C ASN A 47 -3.81 4.83 5.10
N LEU A 48 -3.38 4.83 6.37
CA LEU A 48 -3.98 4.04 7.44
C LEU A 48 -4.59 4.93 8.51
N VAL A 49 -3.79 5.77 9.17
CA VAL A 49 -4.26 6.59 10.30
C VAL A 49 -5.33 7.58 9.84
N GLY A 50 -5.08 8.31 8.74
CA GLY A 50 -6.06 9.25 8.18
C GLY A 50 -7.35 8.56 7.74
N LEU A 51 -7.26 7.36 7.18
CA LEU A 51 -8.44 6.54 6.84
C LEU A 51 -9.23 6.17 8.09
N MET A 52 -8.55 5.75 9.16
CA MET A 52 -9.19 5.41 10.45
C MET A 52 -9.87 6.65 11.04
N GLU A 53 -9.16 7.78 11.10
CA GLU A 53 -9.66 9.03 11.68
C GLU A 53 -10.93 9.53 10.98
N VAL A 54 -10.92 9.60 9.64
CA VAL A 54 -12.09 9.99 8.84
C VAL A 54 -13.25 9.03 9.08
N THR A 55 -12.97 7.72 9.05
CA THR A 55 -14.01 6.70 9.22
C THR A 55 -14.66 6.79 10.59
N LEU A 56 -13.86 6.81 11.66
CA LEU A 56 -14.34 6.85 13.04
C LEU A 56 -15.11 8.14 13.34
N SER A 57 -14.64 9.29 12.83
CA SER A 57 -15.32 10.58 12.99
C SER A 57 -16.70 10.62 12.32
N LEU A 58 -16.87 9.90 11.21
CA LEU A 58 -18.12 9.86 10.45
C LEU A 58 -19.04 8.67 10.83
N LEU A 59 -18.58 7.75 11.69
CA LEU A 59 -19.37 6.59 12.12
C LEU A 59 -20.74 6.94 12.69
N PRO A 60 -20.92 7.97 13.54
CA PRO A 60 -22.25 8.34 14.04
C PRO A 60 -23.24 8.65 12.91
N GLN A 61 -22.79 9.33 11.86
CA GLN A 61 -23.64 9.67 10.72
C GLN A 61 -23.94 8.45 9.84
N LEU A 62 -22.92 7.60 9.61
CA LEU A 62 -23.08 6.34 8.88
C LEU A 62 -24.07 5.41 9.57
N LYS A 63 -24.02 5.30 10.91
CA LYS A 63 -24.96 4.51 11.71
C LYS A 63 -26.39 5.02 11.56
N ARG A 64 -26.62 6.34 11.64
CA ARG A 64 -27.95 6.94 11.47
C ARG A 64 -28.56 6.60 10.10
N ALA A 65 -27.74 6.59 9.04
CA ALA A 65 -28.19 6.27 7.69
C ALA A 65 -28.22 4.77 7.36
N ARG A 66 -27.69 3.90 8.25
CA ARG A 66 -27.36 2.51 7.91
C ARG A 66 -26.54 2.43 6.61
N GLY A 67 -25.54 3.30 6.53
CA GLY A 67 -24.80 3.64 5.33
C GLY A 67 -23.79 2.59 4.88
N ARG A 68 -22.82 3.03 4.08
CA ARG A 68 -21.80 2.21 3.42
C ARG A 68 -20.42 2.82 3.60
N VAL A 69 -19.44 1.99 3.90
CA VAL A 69 -18.01 2.36 3.91
C VAL A 69 -17.29 1.53 2.87
N VAL A 70 -16.55 2.20 1.99
CA VAL A 70 -15.70 1.57 0.99
C VAL A 70 -14.26 2.01 1.23
N ASN A 71 -13.42 1.07 1.63
CA ASN A 71 -12.00 1.34 1.89
C ASN A 71 -11.17 0.81 0.72
N VAL A 72 -10.33 1.67 0.15
CA VAL A 72 -9.44 1.30 -0.95
C VAL A 72 -8.12 0.80 -0.38
N ALA A 73 -7.98 -0.51 -0.31
CA ALA A 73 -6.74 -1.18 0.03
C ALA A 73 -5.84 -1.29 -1.21
N SER A 74 -5.33 -2.48 -1.47
CA SER A 74 -4.54 -2.89 -2.63
C SER A 74 -4.38 -4.40 -2.55
N VAL A 75 -4.06 -5.07 -3.65
CA VAL A 75 -3.51 -6.43 -3.58
C VAL A 75 -2.23 -6.51 -2.74
N MET A 76 -1.53 -5.39 -2.56
CA MET A 76 -0.42 -5.27 -1.62
C MET A 76 -0.83 -5.29 -0.13
N GLY A 77 -2.13 -5.32 0.17
CA GLY A 77 -2.66 -5.68 1.48
C GLY A 77 -2.83 -7.19 1.68
N ARG A 78 -2.51 -7.99 0.65
CA ARG A 78 -2.63 -9.45 0.63
C ARG A 78 -1.29 -10.14 0.42
N LEU A 79 -0.40 -9.52 -0.36
CA LEU A 79 0.96 -9.98 -0.62
C LEU A 79 1.92 -8.79 -0.58
N ALA A 80 2.96 -8.85 0.25
CA ALA A 80 3.92 -7.75 0.39
C ALA A 80 5.07 -7.90 -0.62
N CYS A 81 5.17 -6.98 -1.58
CA CYS A 81 6.19 -7.02 -2.64
C CYS A 81 7.03 -5.74 -2.75
N PHE A 82 6.68 -4.70 -1.98
CA PHE A 82 7.36 -3.40 -2.02
C PHE A 82 7.86 -3.02 -0.63
N GLY A 83 9.03 -2.39 -0.57
CA GLY A 83 9.55 -1.80 0.65
C GLY A 83 8.85 -0.48 1.01
N GLY A 84 9.13 0.00 2.22
CA GLY A 84 8.50 1.20 2.78
C GLY A 84 7.12 0.96 3.37
N GLY A 85 6.43 2.05 3.69
CA GLY A 85 5.17 2.01 4.44
C GLY A 85 3.94 1.57 3.63
N TYR A 86 4.04 1.39 2.31
CA TYR A 86 2.88 1.09 1.46
C TYR A 86 2.24 -0.26 1.79
N CYS A 87 2.98 -1.37 1.72
CA CYS A 87 2.43 -2.69 2.05
C CYS A 87 1.90 -2.74 3.50
N PRO A 88 2.69 -2.34 4.53
CA PRO A 88 2.19 -2.29 5.91
C PRO A 88 0.88 -1.49 6.04
N SER A 89 0.77 -0.34 5.37
CA SER A 89 -0.45 0.46 5.40
C SER A 89 -1.65 -0.27 4.79
N LYS A 90 -1.47 -0.97 3.67
CA LYS A 90 -2.56 -1.66 2.96
C LYS A 90 -3.00 -2.93 3.70
N PHE A 91 -2.08 -3.66 4.33
CA PHE A 91 -2.43 -4.74 5.27
C PHE A 91 -3.20 -4.20 6.49
N GLY A 92 -2.80 -3.04 7.02
CA GLY A 92 -3.52 -2.36 8.09
C GLY A 92 -4.95 -1.99 7.69
N VAL A 93 -5.15 -1.49 6.47
CA VAL A 93 -6.48 -1.17 5.94
C VAL A 93 -7.36 -2.43 5.81
N GLU A 94 -6.81 -3.56 5.36
CA GLU A 94 -7.54 -4.85 5.33
C GLU A 94 -8.03 -5.24 6.73
N ALA A 95 -7.10 -5.26 7.70
CA ALA A 95 -7.40 -5.65 9.07
C ALA A 95 -8.44 -4.73 9.72
N PHE A 96 -8.23 -3.41 9.64
CA PHE A 96 -9.16 -2.41 10.16
C PHE A 96 -10.55 -2.56 9.54
N SER A 97 -10.62 -2.75 8.22
CA SER A 97 -11.91 -2.88 7.52
C SER A 97 -12.67 -4.15 7.92
N ASP A 98 -11.97 -5.26 8.14
CA ASP A 98 -12.61 -6.50 8.60
C ASP A 98 -13.13 -6.40 10.03
N ILE A 99 -12.38 -5.75 10.92
CA ILE A 99 -12.83 -5.46 12.29
C ILE A 99 -14.06 -4.56 12.24
N LEU A 100 -13.97 -3.43 11.55
CA LEU A 100 -15.06 -2.46 11.43
C LEU A 100 -16.32 -3.09 10.86
N ARG A 101 -16.19 -3.96 9.84
CA ARG A 101 -17.33 -4.69 9.26
C ARG A 101 -18.06 -5.54 10.28
N ARG A 102 -17.33 -6.20 11.19
CA ARG A 102 -17.91 -7.08 12.22
C ARG A 102 -18.59 -6.24 13.31
N GLU A 103 -17.93 -5.19 13.78
CA GLU A 103 -18.47 -4.26 14.78
C GLU A 103 -19.74 -3.56 14.30
N MET A 104 -19.73 -3.10 13.04
CA MET A 104 -20.80 -2.28 12.50
C MET A 104 -22.01 -3.07 11.97
N ARG A 105 -21.90 -4.41 11.92
CA ARG A 105 -22.95 -5.31 11.40
C ARG A 105 -24.31 -5.06 12.05
N HIS A 106 -24.35 -4.93 13.38
CA HIS A 106 -25.60 -4.76 14.14
C HIS A 106 -26.23 -3.37 13.95
N PHE A 107 -25.45 -2.39 13.46
CA PHE A 107 -25.93 -1.05 13.14
C PHE A 107 -26.41 -0.92 11.69
N GLY A 108 -26.34 -2.00 10.90
CA GLY A 108 -26.78 -2.00 9.49
C GLY A 108 -25.82 -1.27 8.54
N VAL A 109 -24.64 -0.84 9.00
CA VAL A 109 -23.61 -0.25 8.14
C VAL A 109 -22.83 -1.37 7.47
N LYS A 110 -22.66 -1.29 6.15
CA LYS A 110 -21.88 -2.29 5.39
C LYS A 110 -20.52 -1.73 5.05
N VAL A 111 -19.49 -2.55 5.22
CA VAL A 111 -18.09 -2.19 4.92
C VAL A 111 -17.59 -3.11 3.82
N SER A 112 -17.01 -2.52 2.77
CA SER A 112 -16.42 -3.23 1.63
C SER A 112 -14.99 -2.76 1.41
N ILE A 113 -14.14 -3.67 0.93
CA ILE A 113 -12.75 -3.39 0.61
C ILE A 113 -12.56 -3.51 -0.89
N ILE A 114 -11.88 -2.54 -1.49
CA ILE A 114 -11.44 -2.62 -2.88
C ILE A 114 -9.95 -2.98 -2.87
N GLU A 115 -9.58 -4.00 -3.64
CA GLU A 115 -8.20 -4.50 -3.76
C GLU A 115 -7.70 -4.29 -5.21
N PRO A 116 -7.29 -3.07 -5.60
CA PRO A 116 -6.73 -2.85 -6.94
C PRO A 116 -5.35 -3.51 -7.11
N GLY A 117 -5.09 -4.01 -8.31
CA GLY A 117 -3.76 -4.28 -8.85
C GLY A 117 -3.05 -3.01 -9.34
N GLY A 118 -2.20 -3.14 -10.35
CA GLY A 118 -1.48 -2.05 -11.00
C GLY A 118 -2.38 -1.21 -11.92
N PHE A 119 -2.57 0.07 -11.59
CA PHE A 119 -3.31 1.03 -12.41
C PHE A 119 -2.50 2.30 -12.64
N ARG A 120 -2.53 2.81 -13.87
CA ARG A 120 -1.80 4.03 -14.25
C ARG A 120 -2.44 5.24 -13.61
N THR A 121 -1.80 5.73 -12.55
CA THR A 121 -2.17 6.94 -11.82
C THR A 121 -0.91 7.75 -11.48
N ARG A 122 -1.06 8.96 -10.95
CA ARG A 122 0.06 9.76 -10.44
C ARG A 122 0.86 9.04 -9.34
N MET A 123 0.23 8.12 -8.59
CA MET A 123 0.90 7.31 -7.57
C MET A 123 1.93 6.34 -8.17
N THR A 124 1.71 5.91 -9.41
CA THR A 124 2.56 4.95 -10.13
C THR A 124 3.46 5.62 -11.17
N ASP A 125 3.61 6.95 -11.12
CA ASP A 125 4.42 7.68 -12.09
C ASP A 125 5.89 7.24 -11.99
N PRO A 126 6.46 6.64 -13.05
CA PRO A 126 7.84 6.15 -13.02
C PRO A 126 8.85 7.28 -12.83
N LYS A 127 8.54 8.51 -13.28
CA LYS A 127 9.45 9.65 -13.11
C LYS A 127 9.58 10.02 -11.64
N ALA A 128 8.45 10.22 -10.96
CA ALA A 128 8.42 10.50 -9.52
C ALA A 128 9.09 9.38 -8.70
N ALA A 129 8.87 8.12 -9.08
CA ALA A 129 9.52 6.98 -8.44
C ALA A 129 11.05 6.99 -8.63
N ALA A 130 11.53 7.29 -9.84
CA ALA A 130 12.95 7.34 -10.13
C ALA A 130 13.65 8.49 -9.39
N GLU A 131 13.05 9.68 -9.38
CA GLU A 131 13.55 10.85 -8.66
C GLU A 131 13.66 10.58 -7.15
N GLU A 132 12.64 9.93 -6.57
CA GLU A 132 12.66 9.57 -5.15
C GLU A 132 13.73 8.53 -4.83
N LEU A 133 13.91 7.50 -5.68
CA LEU A 133 14.94 6.49 -5.50
C LEU A 133 16.35 7.08 -5.59
N GLU A 134 16.60 7.98 -6.55
CA GLU A 134 17.88 8.69 -6.66
C GLU A 134 18.14 9.60 -5.45
N ARG A 135 17.09 10.30 -4.97
CA ARG A 135 17.18 11.13 -3.76
C ARG A 135 17.57 10.28 -2.55
N LEU A 136 16.91 9.13 -2.35
CA LEU A 136 17.20 8.21 -1.26
C LEU A 136 18.62 7.63 -1.40
N TRP A 137 18.99 7.20 -2.61
CA TRP A 137 20.34 6.70 -2.91
C TRP A 137 21.44 7.71 -2.55
N ALA A 138 21.26 8.98 -2.91
CA ALA A 138 22.24 10.04 -2.61
C ALA A 138 22.43 10.27 -1.10
N GLN A 139 21.43 9.93 -0.28
CA GLN A 139 21.46 10.10 1.18
C GLN A 139 22.01 8.88 1.93
N LEU A 140 22.31 7.78 1.23
CA LEU A 140 22.80 6.56 1.86
C LEU A 140 24.25 6.65 2.31
N PRO A 141 24.62 5.99 3.42
CA PRO A 141 26.01 5.76 3.79
C PRO A 141 26.81 5.15 2.63
N ALA A 142 28.11 5.46 2.55
CA ALA A 142 28.98 4.93 1.50
C ALA A 142 29.03 3.38 1.52
N GLU A 143 29.03 2.78 2.71
CA GLU A 143 29.01 1.34 2.91
C GLU A 143 27.75 0.69 2.29
N THR A 144 26.56 1.23 2.57
CA THR A 144 25.30 0.75 2.00
C THR A 144 25.27 0.95 0.48
N ARG A 145 25.78 2.07 -0.05
CA ARG A 145 25.86 2.23 -1.51
C ARG A 145 26.79 1.20 -2.17
N ALA A 146 27.90 0.87 -1.52
CA ALA A 146 28.82 -0.15 -2.00
C ALA A 146 28.22 -1.56 -1.95
N SER A 147 27.43 -1.89 -0.91
CA SER A 147 26.82 -3.23 -0.77
C SER A 147 25.72 -3.53 -1.79
N TYR A 148 24.96 -2.51 -2.21
CA TYR A 148 23.94 -2.68 -3.26
C TYR A 148 24.52 -2.54 -4.66
N GLY A 149 25.42 -1.58 -4.88
CA GLY A 149 25.96 -1.22 -6.18
C GLY A 149 24.99 -0.36 -7.02
N ARG A 150 25.55 0.47 -7.91
CA ARG A 150 24.75 1.39 -8.75
C ARG A 150 23.79 0.64 -9.68
N ARG A 151 24.20 -0.55 -10.16
CA ARG A 151 23.38 -1.41 -11.01
C ARG A 151 22.08 -1.84 -10.35
N TYR A 152 22.08 -2.04 -9.02
CA TYR A 152 20.88 -2.38 -8.27
C TYR A 152 19.82 -1.28 -8.39
N LEU A 153 20.22 -0.03 -8.17
CA LEU A 153 19.36 1.15 -8.30
C LEU A 153 18.79 1.26 -9.73
N GLU A 154 19.65 1.18 -10.74
CA GLU A 154 19.24 1.26 -12.15
C GLU A 154 18.23 0.16 -12.51
N THR A 155 18.47 -1.06 -12.03
CA THR A 155 17.54 -2.19 -12.22
C THR A 155 16.21 -1.95 -11.50
N TYR A 156 16.25 -1.37 -10.29
CA TYR A 156 15.06 -1.02 -9.52
C TYR A 156 14.21 0.04 -10.25
N VAL A 157 14.84 1.10 -10.76
CA VAL A 157 14.19 2.14 -11.57
C VAL A 157 13.63 1.55 -12.87
N HIS A 158 14.39 0.71 -13.58
CA HIS A 158 13.91 0.06 -14.79
C HIS A 158 12.68 -0.83 -14.50
N ARG A 159 12.65 -1.52 -13.36
CA ARG A 159 11.51 -2.34 -12.94
C ARG A 159 10.28 -1.51 -12.57
N SER A 160 10.44 -0.33 -11.98
CA SER A 160 9.30 0.57 -11.72
C SER A 160 8.65 1.05 -13.03
N VAL A 161 9.47 1.36 -14.06
CA VAL A 161 8.98 1.68 -15.42
C VAL A 161 8.25 0.50 -16.04
N LEU A 162 8.80 -0.72 -15.94
CA LEU A 162 8.16 -1.92 -16.47
C LEU A 162 6.81 -2.18 -15.79
N LEU A 163 6.75 -2.07 -14.46
CA LEU A 163 5.51 -2.24 -13.70
C LEU A 163 4.45 -1.20 -14.10
N HIS A 164 4.85 0.06 -14.32
CA HIS A 164 3.94 1.09 -14.82
C HIS A 164 3.40 0.76 -16.22
N ARG A 165 4.25 0.23 -17.12
CA ARG A 165 3.82 -0.18 -18.47
C ARG A 165 2.79 -1.32 -18.42
N LEU A 166 3.00 -2.30 -17.54
CA LEU A 166 2.07 -3.42 -17.31
C LEU A 166 0.79 -3.01 -16.58
N SER A 167 0.79 -1.86 -15.92
CA SER A 167 -0.39 -1.34 -15.21
C SER A 167 -1.50 -0.96 -16.18
N SER A 168 -2.74 -1.24 -15.78
CA SER A 168 -3.93 -0.97 -16.58
C SER A 168 -4.23 0.54 -16.67
N PRO A 169 -4.52 1.08 -17.86
CA PRO A 169 -5.04 2.45 -17.99
C PRO A 169 -6.54 2.56 -17.66
N ARG A 170 -7.25 1.42 -17.54
CA ARG A 170 -8.71 1.39 -17.42
C ARG A 170 -9.17 1.54 -15.96
N LEU A 171 -9.13 2.77 -15.46
CA LEU A 171 -9.53 3.11 -14.08
C LEU A 171 -11.00 2.79 -13.76
N SER A 172 -11.86 2.66 -14.78
CA SER A 172 -13.27 2.28 -14.58
C SER A 172 -13.42 0.92 -13.90
N LEU A 173 -12.45 0.02 -14.03
CA LEU A 173 -12.46 -1.27 -13.31
C LEU A 173 -12.45 -1.09 -11.79
N VAL A 174 -11.85 -0.03 -11.27
CA VAL A 174 -11.83 0.28 -9.84
C VAL A 174 -13.11 1.02 -9.46
N THR A 175 -13.46 2.07 -10.20
CA THR A 175 -14.61 2.93 -9.86
C THR A 175 -15.95 2.19 -9.98
N SER A 176 -16.11 1.29 -10.94
CA SER A 176 -17.31 0.45 -11.03
C SER A 176 -17.46 -0.49 -9.83
N ARG A 177 -16.35 -0.95 -9.23
CA ARG A 177 -16.38 -1.77 -8.01
C ARG A 177 -16.72 -0.95 -6.78
N MET A 178 -16.19 0.27 -6.68
CA MET A 178 -16.61 1.24 -5.66
C MET A 178 -18.10 1.54 -5.76
N GLN A 179 -18.60 1.82 -6.97
CA GLN A 179 -20.01 2.08 -7.24
C GLN A 179 -20.87 0.88 -6.84
N HIS A 180 -20.49 -0.33 -7.23
CA HIS A 180 -21.22 -1.53 -6.84
C HIS A 180 -21.22 -1.72 -5.31
N ALA A 181 -20.09 -1.48 -4.64
CA ALA A 181 -19.99 -1.57 -3.18
C ALA A 181 -20.91 -0.57 -2.45
N LEU A 182 -21.08 0.63 -3.00
CA LEU A 182 -21.97 1.66 -2.45
C LEU A 182 -23.46 1.40 -2.74
N LEU A 183 -23.79 1.02 -3.97
CA LEU A 183 -25.17 1.04 -4.47
C LEU A 183 -25.86 -0.32 -4.44
N SER A 184 -25.12 -1.42 -4.37
CA SER A 184 -25.71 -2.76 -4.38
C SER A 184 -26.55 -3.02 -3.12
N ARG A 185 -27.67 -3.71 -3.30
CA ARG A 185 -28.49 -4.21 -2.18
C ARG A 185 -27.69 -5.19 -1.31
N SER A 186 -26.81 -6.00 -1.90
CA SER A 186 -25.96 -6.97 -1.22
C SER A 186 -24.51 -6.84 -1.68
N PRO A 187 -23.75 -5.86 -1.15
CA PRO A 187 -22.35 -5.69 -1.52
C PRO A 187 -21.50 -6.82 -0.90
N ARG A 188 -20.49 -7.28 -1.66
CA ARG A 188 -19.45 -8.20 -1.19
C ARG A 188 -18.54 -7.49 -0.20
N SER A 189 -17.87 -8.25 0.68
CA SER A 189 -16.86 -7.70 1.59
C SER A 189 -15.59 -7.26 0.86
N ARG A 190 -15.25 -7.88 -0.27
CA ARG A 190 -14.03 -7.63 -1.04
C ARG A 190 -14.29 -7.56 -2.54
N TYR A 191 -13.59 -6.66 -3.22
CA TYR A 191 -13.62 -6.49 -4.67
C TYR A 191 -12.21 -6.30 -5.22
N ALA A 192 -11.66 -7.35 -5.82
CA ALA A 192 -10.42 -7.26 -6.57
C ALA A 192 -10.63 -6.59 -7.93
N ALA A 193 -9.79 -5.62 -8.28
CA ALA A 193 -9.86 -4.91 -9.55
C ALA A 193 -8.53 -5.04 -10.31
N GLY A 194 -8.59 -5.46 -11.58
CA GLY A 194 -7.42 -5.77 -12.39
C GLY A 194 -7.27 -7.28 -12.64
N TRP A 195 -6.70 -7.62 -13.79
CA TRP A 195 -6.44 -9.01 -14.17
C TRP A 195 -5.30 -9.58 -13.34
N ASP A 196 -4.27 -8.77 -13.11
CA ASP A 196 -3.12 -9.03 -12.25
C ASP A 196 -3.55 -9.27 -10.79
N ALA A 197 -4.53 -8.50 -10.30
CA ALA A 197 -5.10 -8.73 -8.99
C ALA A 197 -5.77 -10.10 -8.88
N LEU A 198 -6.62 -10.44 -9.86
CA LEU A 198 -7.44 -11.65 -9.84
C LEU A 198 -6.65 -12.92 -10.15
N LEU A 199 -5.71 -12.86 -11.10
CA LEU A 199 -5.05 -14.03 -11.67
C LEU A 199 -3.62 -14.24 -11.16
N PHE A 200 -3.00 -13.23 -10.56
CA PHE A 200 -1.61 -13.30 -10.12
C PHE A 200 -1.46 -13.07 -8.62
N PHE A 201 -1.70 -11.84 -8.14
CA PHE A 201 -1.36 -11.48 -6.75
C PHE A 201 -2.24 -12.17 -5.71
N LEU A 202 -3.56 -12.26 -5.94
CA LEU A 202 -4.45 -12.93 -5.00
C LEU A 202 -4.20 -14.44 -4.92
N PRO A 203 -4.14 -15.20 -6.04
CA PRO A 203 -3.79 -16.62 -5.97
C PRO A 203 -2.45 -16.86 -5.25
N LEU A 204 -1.43 -16.05 -5.58
CA LEU A 204 -0.13 -16.15 -4.95
C LEU A 204 -0.19 -15.88 -3.44
N SER A 205 -1.03 -14.95 -2.98
CA SER A 205 -1.19 -14.67 -1.54
C SER A 205 -1.69 -15.86 -0.70
N TYR A 206 -2.26 -16.88 -1.32
CA TYR A 206 -2.70 -18.11 -0.65
C TYR A 206 -1.67 -19.25 -0.75
N CYS A 207 -0.61 -19.06 -1.53
CA CYS A 207 0.46 -20.06 -1.64
C CYS A 207 1.33 -20.09 -0.38
N PRO A 208 2.05 -21.21 -0.14
CA PRO A 208 3.07 -21.27 0.91
C PRO A 208 4.14 -20.18 0.73
N SER A 209 4.67 -19.67 1.85
CA SER A 209 5.64 -18.56 1.84
C SER A 209 6.85 -18.81 0.94
N TRP A 210 7.40 -20.02 0.93
CA TRP A 210 8.56 -20.34 0.08
C TRP A 210 8.28 -20.13 -1.42
N LEU A 211 7.05 -20.38 -1.88
CA LEU A 211 6.67 -20.21 -3.29
C LEU A 211 6.47 -18.73 -3.61
N CYS A 212 5.83 -18.00 -2.69
CA CYS A 212 5.72 -16.54 -2.76
C CYS A 212 7.11 -15.90 -2.86
N ASP A 213 8.00 -16.27 -1.94
CA ASP A 213 9.36 -15.73 -1.84
C ASP A 213 10.17 -16.06 -3.10
N ALA A 214 10.07 -17.29 -3.61
CA ALA A 214 10.74 -17.69 -4.86
C ALA A 214 10.26 -16.84 -6.06
N ILE A 215 8.95 -16.65 -6.22
CA ILE A 215 8.39 -15.87 -7.33
C ILE A 215 8.74 -14.39 -7.19
N ILE A 216 8.63 -13.81 -5.99
CA ILE A 216 8.96 -12.41 -5.74
C ILE A 216 10.47 -12.16 -5.88
N ALA A 217 11.32 -13.10 -5.47
CA ALA A 217 12.77 -12.99 -5.67
C ALA A 217 13.19 -12.90 -7.14
N LEU A 218 12.43 -13.51 -8.07
CA LEU A 218 12.65 -13.33 -9.51
C LEU A 218 12.34 -11.89 -9.97
N MET A 219 11.42 -11.21 -9.26
CA MET A 219 11.00 -9.83 -9.53
C MET A 219 11.82 -8.77 -8.80
N LEU A 220 12.63 -9.12 -7.79
CA LEU A 220 13.47 -8.19 -7.03
C LEU A 220 14.93 -8.15 -7.55
N PRO A 221 15.54 -6.95 -7.68
CA PRO A 221 16.90 -6.86 -8.17
C PRO A 221 17.84 -7.54 -7.18
N LYS A 222 18.93 -8.11 -7.68
CA LYS A 222 19.98 -8.70 -6.83
C LYS A 222 21.07 -7.66 -6.62
N PRO A 223 21.51 -7.41 -5.38
CA PRO A 223 22.66 -6.56 -5.14
C PRO A 223 23.88 -7.18 -5.82
N ASP A 224 24.81 -6.35 -6.27
CA ASP A 224 26.12 -6.82 -6.70
C ASP A 224 26.84 -7.28 -5.43
N CYS A 225 26.61 -8.53 -5.00
CA CYS A 225 27.40 -9.11 -3.93
C CYS A 225 28.86 -8.99 -4.37
N GLY A 226 29.60 -8.08 -3.74
CA GLY A 226 31.05 -8.14 -3.77
C GLY A 226 31.42 -9.56 -3.39
N THR A 227 32.07 -10.28 -4.31
CA THR A 227 32.76 -11.52 -3.96
C THR A 227 33.46 -11.28 -2.63
N PRO A 228 33.22 -12.08 -1.58
CA PRO A 228 33.92 -11.88 -0.33
C PRO A 228 35.41 -11.90 -0.68
N THR A 229 36.09 -10.78 -0.44
CA THR A 229 37.54 -10.69 -0.56
C THR A 229 38.06 -11.76 0.38
N ARG A 230 38.54 -12.86 -0.22
CA ARG A 230 39.24 -13.94 0.48
C ARG A 230 40.25 -13.25 1.41
N PRO A 231 40.24 -13.53 2.73
CA PRO A 231 41.16 -12.85 3.64
C PRO A 231 42.56 -13.00 3.08
N ALA A 232 43.26 -11.87 2.95
CA ALA A 232 44.59 -11.81 2.39
C ALA A 232 45.43 -12.92 3.03
N ALA A 233 45.98 -13.81 2.20
CA ALA A 233 46.84 -14.87 2.70
C ALA A 233 47.96 -14.23 3.51
N HIS A 234 48.00 -14.52 4.81
CA HIS A 234 49.12 -14.15 5.66
C HIS A 234 50.43 -14.56 4.95
N PRO A 235 51.42 -13.67 4.84
CA PRO A 235 52.70 -14.06 4.25
C PRO A 235 53.29 -15.18 5.10
N ARG A 236 53.46 -16.36 4.48
CA ARG A 236 54.18 -17.49 5.10
C ARG A 236 55.55 -16.98 5.51
N ALA A 237 55.85 -17.04 6.80
CA ALA A 237 57.20 -16.82 7.32
C ALA A 237 58.17 -17.78 6.59
N ARG A 238 59.25 -17.24 6.03
CA ARG A 238 60.35 -18.04 5.48
C ARG A 238 60.97 -18.88 6.61
N PRO A 239 61.28 -20.17 6.40
CA PRO A 239 62.04 -20.92 7.37
C PRO A 239 63.47 -20.35 7.43
N ALA A 240 63.96 -20.14 8.65
CA ALA A 240 65.36 -19.82 8.91
C ALA A 240 66.23 -20.99 8.43
N ALA A 241 67.24 -20.69 7.62
CA ALA A 241 68.28 -21.64 7.26
C ALA A 241 69.12 -21.95 8.50
N GLN A 242 69.37 -23.23 8.75
CA GLN A 242 70.50 -23.73 9.55
C GLN A 242 71.65 -24.04 8.62
#